data_AF-A0AAD8Z4H2-F1
#
_entry.id   AF-A0AAD8Z4H2-F1
#
_cell.length_a   1.000
_cell.length_b   1.000
_cell.length_c   1.000
_cell.angle_alpha   90.00
_cell.angle_beta   90.00
_cell.angle_gamma   90.00
#
_symmetry.space_group_name_H-M   'P 1'
#
loop_
_entity.id
_entity.type
_entity.pdbx_description
1 polymer ?
#
loop_
_entity_poly.entity_id
_entity_poly.type
_entity_poly.pdbx_seq_one_letter_code
_entity_poly.pdbx_strand_id
1 'polypeptide(L)'
;SHQIFARVGDNITLPCRLKHDPSFSFGASSNRIKWSKLEGSDYEIGVLLSMGLHKVTFGRFQKRIHLLEADENDASLLMTNTELKDFGFYKCEISNGMHDSTFEVEIQMQGVVFPYSPRLGRYNLNFHDAEAACLGQDAVVASFEQLYQAWKGGLDWCNAGWLSDGTVQYPITRPREPCGGRRTDAGLRTYGQQNKFSSRFDVFCFTVGFAGE
;
A
#
# COMPACT_ATOMS: atom_id res chain seq x y z
N SER A 1 11.91 6.83 -4.51
CA SER A 1 11.14 5.74 -5.12
C SER A 1 9.67 6.10 -5.09
N HIS A 2 8.91 5.70 -6.12
CA HIS A 2 7.45 5.83 -6.11
C HIS A 2 6.86 4.59 -5.44
N GLN A 3 5.95 4.74 -4.47
CA GLN A 3 5.36 3.62 -3.73
C GLN A 3 3.91 3.40 -4.18
N ILE A 4 3.59 2.16 -4.53
CA ILE A 4 2.25 1.71 -4.91
C ILE A 4 1.77 0.70 -3.89
N PHE A 5 0.63 0.97 -3.24
CA PHE A 5 -0.01 0.03 -2.32
C PHE A 5 -1.03 -0.81 -3.07
N ALA A 6 -0.94 -2.13 -2.96
CA ALA A 6 -1.80 -3.07 -3.67
C ALA A 6 -2.20 -4.25 -2.78
N ARG A 7 -3.36 -4.85 -3.06
CA ARG A 7 -3.80 -6.13 -2.50
C ARG A 7 -3.60 -7.24 -3.52
N VAL A 8 -3.62 -8.48 -3.04
CA VAL A 8 -3.70 -9.64 -3.93
C VAL A 8 -5.00 -9.57 -4.72
N GLY A 9 -4.91 -9.74 -6.05
CA GLY A 9 -6.04 -9.63 -6.98
C GLY A 9 -6.24 -8.25 -7.59
N ASP A 10 -5.54 -7.21 -7.11
CA ASP A 10 -5.69 -5.87 -7.67
C ASP A 10 -5.13 -5.76 -9.09
N ASN A 11 -5.59 -4.74 -9.82
CA ASN A 11 -4.97 -4.28 -11.06
C ASN A 11 -4.27 -2.95 -10.77
N ILE A 12 -2.95 -2.92 -10.95
CA ILE A 12 -2.12 -1.78 -10.57
C ILE A 12 -1.30 -1.25 -11.74
N THR A 13 -1.05 0.05 -11.73
CA THR A 13 -0.21 0.72 -12.73
C THR A 13 1.09 1.17 -12.09
N LEU A 14 2.21 0.73 -12.65
CA LEU A 14 3.55 1.17 -12.28
C LEU A 14 3.92 2.35 -13.18
N PRO A 15 4.03 3.57 -12.64
CA PRO A 15 4.30 4.74 -13.46
C PRO A 15 5.73 4.73 -13.97
N CYS A 16 5.90 4.97 -15.26
CA CYS A 16 7.20 5.22 -15.88
C CYS A 16 7.01 6.16 -17.06
N ARG A 17 7.38 7.43 -16.90
CA ARG A 17 7.20 8.46 -17.92
C ARG A 17 8.44 9.31 -18.08
N LEU A 18 8.85 9.54 -19.33
CA LEU A 18 9.89 10.53 -19.64
C LEU A 18 9.34 11.94 -19.41
N LYS A 19 10.19 12.82 -18.88
CA LYS A 19 9.87 14.26 -18.85
C LYS A 19 10.11 14.81 -20.26
N HIS A 20 9.07 15.40 -20.83
CA HIS A 20 9.14 16.00 -22.16
C HIS A 20 10.17 17.15 -22.19
N ASP A 21 11.21 17.01 -23.01
CA ASP A 21 12.12 18.11 -23.34
C ASP A 21 11.80 18.63 -24.74
N PRO A 22 11.22 19.84 -24.88
CA PRO A 22 10.80 20.39 -26.16
C PRO A 22 11.97 20.72 -27.10
N SER A 23 13.23 20.59 -26.66
CA SER A 23 14.41 20.84 -27.49
C SER A 23 14.83 19.67 -28.38
N PHE A 24 14.19 18.50 -28.24
CA PHE A 24 14.58 17.28 -28.96
C PHE A 24 13.44 16.77 -29.84
N SER A 25 13.45 17.17 -31.11
CA SER A 25 12.67 16.54 -32.16
C SER A 25 13.55 16.27 -33.36
N PHE A 26 14.18 15.11 -33.40
CA PHE A 26 14.73 14.52 -34.62
C PHE A 26 14.59 13.00 -34.60
N GLY A 27 13.77 12.49 -35.53
CA GLY A 27 13.92 11.19 -36.17
C GLY A 27 13.67 9.94 -35.33
N ALA A 28 12.40 9.50 -35.27
CA ALA A 28 11.97 8.10 -35.38
C ALA A 28 12.76 7.00 -34.60
N SER A 29 13.44 7.29 -33.50
CA SER A 29 14.02 6.27 -32.65
C SER A 29 12.89 5.68 -31.80
N SER A 30 12.51 4.42 -32.05
CA SER A 30 11.58 3.74 -31.15
C SER A 30 12.22 3.61 -29.77
N ASN A 31 11.56 4.12 -28.73
CA ASN A 31 12.01 3.93 -27.36
C ASN A 31 12.09 2.42 -27.05
N ARG A 32 13.26 1.97 -26.57
CA ARG A 32 13.42 0.63 -26.00
C ARG A 32 13.05 0.71 -24.53
N ILE A 33 12.02 -0.01 -24.13
CA ILE A 33 11.51 -0.04 -22.76
C ILE A 33 11.84 -1.41 -22.16
N LYS A 34 12.52 -1.43 -21.02
CA LYS A 34 12.79 -2.64 -20.25
C LYS A 34 12.22 -2.47 -18.84
N TRP A 35 11.39 -3.42 -18.44
CA TRP A 35 10.94 -3.57 -17.06
C TRP A 35 11.58 -4.80 -16.45
N SER A 36 12.14 -4.65 -15.26
CA SER A 36 12.65 -5.74 -14.44
C SER A 36 12.13 -5.66 -13.01
N LYS A 37 11.94 -6.83 -12.37
CA LYS A 37 11.73 -6.94 -10.93
C LYS A 37 13.10 -7.15 -10.28
N LEU A 38 13.39 -6.37 -9.25
CA LEU A 38 14.64 -6.45 -8.50
C LEU A 38 14.48 -7.49 -7.38
N GLU A 39 15.38 -8.46 -7.32
CA GLU A 39 15.49 -9.42 -6.22
C GLU A 39 16.93 -9.45 -5.71
N GLY A 40 17.15 -9.27 -4.40
CA GLY A 40 18.51 -9.14 -3.86
C GLY A 40 19.27 -7.90 -4.38
N SER A 41 20.60 -7.90 -4.27
CA SER A 41 21.42 -6.75 -4.64
C SER A 41 21.62 -6.58 -6.15
N ASP A 42 21.71 -7.69 -6.90
CA ASP A 42 22.16 -7.66 -8.31
C ASP A 42 21.33 -8.54 -9.25
N TYR A 43 20.23 -9.14 -8.77
CA TYR A 43 19.42 -10.03 -9.60
C TYR A 43 18.19 -9.32 -10.14
N GLU A 44 18.11 -9.23 -11.47
CA GLU A 44 16.99 -8.65 -12.19
C GLU A 44 16.22 -9.72 -12.95
N ILE A 45 14.96 -9.93 -12.55
CA ILE A 45 14.04 -10.78 -13.30
C ILE A 45 13.39 -9.92 -14.38
N GLY A 46 13.53 -10.32 -15.64
CA GLY A 46 12.83 -9.67 -16.74
C GLY A 46 11.31 -9.75 -16.55
N VAL A 47 10.63 -8.61 -16.72
CA VAL A 47 9.16 -8.51 -16.66
C VAL A 47 8.63 -8.28 -18.07
N LEU A 48 9.12 -7.23 -18.74
CA LEU A 48 8.74 -6.86 -20.09
C LEU A 48 9.91 -6.20 -20.83
N LEU A 49 10.01 -6.47 -22.12
CA LEU A 49 10.87 -5.76 -23.07
C LEU A 49 10.04 -5.31 -24.27
N SER A 50 10.10 -4.03 -24.60
CA SER A 50 9.48 -3.42 -25.78
C SER A 50 10.52 -2.76 -26.67
N MET A 51 10.42 -3.04 -27.96
CA MET A 51 11.18 -2.41 -29.04
C MET A 51 10.20 -2.01 -30.14
N GLY A 52 9.50 -0.89 -29.92
CA GLY A 52 8.43 -0.44 -30.80
C GLY A 52 7.27 -1.44 -30.87
N LEU A 53 7.05 -2.06 -32.03
CA LEU A 53 5.96 -3.01 -32.25
C LEU A 53 6.21 -4.39 -31.61
N HIS A 54 7.47 -4.72 -31.31
CA HIS A 54 7.84 -6.00 -30.72
C HIS A 54 7.85 -5.92 -29.20
N LYS A 55 6.96 -6.67 -28.55
CA LYS A 55 6.82 -6.73 -27.10
C LYS A 55 6.92 -8.16 -26.62
N VAL A 56 7.72 -8.37 -25.58
CA VAL A 56 7.94 -9.67 -24.96
C VAL A 56 7.74 -9.52 -23.46
N THR A 57 6.88 -10.36 -22.89
CA THR A 57 6.70 -10.52 -21.44
C THR A 57 7.32 -11.84 -20.98
N PHE A 58 7.96 -11.84 -19.82
CA PHE A 58 8.75 -12.98 -19.36
C PHE A 58 8.12 -13.69 -18.15
N GLY A 59 8.40 -14.99 -18.02
CA GLY A 59 8.05 -15.79 -16.85
C GLY A 59 6.57 -15.68 -16.43
N ARG A 60 6.33 -15.50 -15.13
CA ARG A 60 5.00 -15.41 -14.50
C ARG A 60 4.22 -14.11 -14.79
N PHE A 61 4.84 -13.20 -15.54
CA PHE A 61 4.25 -11.93 -15.93
C PHE A 61 3.52 -12.03 -17.28
N GLN A 62 3.69 -13.14 -18.00
CA GLN A 62 2.97 -13.41 -19.24
C GLN A 62 1.45 -13.33 -19.02
N LYS A 63 0.76 -12.64 -19.93
CA LYS A 63 -0.69 -12.40 -19.92
C LYS A 63 -1.22 -11.51 -18.79
N ARG A 64 -0.37 -11.04 -17.88
CA ARG A 64 -0.76 -10.13 -16.80
C ARG A 64 -0.19 -8.72 -16.94
N ILE A 65 0.77 -8.54 -17.85
CA ILE A 65 1.48 -7.28 -18.05
C ILE A 65 1.12 -6.66 -19.39
N HIS A 66 0.77 -5.37 -19.35
CA HIS A 66 0.45 -4.56 -20.51
C HIS A 66 1.14 -3.21 -20.41
N LEU A 67 1.77 -2.74 -21.48
CA LEU A 67 2.20 -1.34 -21.57
C LEU A 67 0.98 -0.46 -21.87
N LEU A 68 0.87 0.66 -21.16
CA LEU A 68 -0.26 1.60 -21.35
C LEU A 68 -0.11 2.48 -22.59
N GLU A 69 1.10 3.02 -22.86
CA GLU A 69 1.42 3.79 -24.07
C GLU A 69 0.38 4.87 -24.42
N ALA A 70 -0.05 5.65 -23.41
CA ALA A 70 -1.00 6.73 -23.67
C ALA A 70 -0.40 7.82 -24.60
N ASP A 71 0.92 7.95 -24.62
CA ASP A 71 1.71 8.79 -25.53
C ASP A 71 3.11 8.17 -25.75
N GLU A 72 3.94 8.78 -26.59
CA GLU A 72 5.29 8.30 -26.93
C GLU A 72 6.28 8.27 -25.74
N ASN A 73 5.95 8.96 -24.65
CA ASN A 73 6.75 9.08 -23.44
C ASN A 73 6.21 8.21 -22.30
N ASP A 74 5.10 7.49 -22.52
CA ASP A 74 4.44 6.67 -21.50
C ASP A 74 4.85 5.20 -21.58
N ALA A 75 5.81 4.83 -20.74
CA ALA A 75 6.26 3.46 -20.53
C ALA A 75 5.60 2.80 -19.31
N SER A 76 4.51 3.36 -18.79
CA SER A 76 3.83 2.86 -17.61
C SER A 76 3.27 1.45 -17.83
N LEU A 77 3.38 0.62 -16.79
CA LEU A 77 3.09 -0.81 -16.84
C LEU A 77 1.80 -1.11 -16.07
N LEU A 78 0.79 -1.62 -16.75
CA LEU A 78 -0.39 -2.21 -16.11
C LEU A 78 -0.11 -3.67 -15.77
N MET A 79 -0.21 -4.00 -14.49
CA MET A 79 -0.17 -5.36 -13.97
C MET A 79 -1.57 -5.75 -13.49
N THR A 80 -2.11 -6.84 -14.03
CA THR A 80 -3.43 -7.36 -13.64
C THR A 80 -3.31 -8.53 -12.68
N ASN A 81 -4.27 -8.66 -11.76
CA ASN A 81 -4.36 -9.76 -10.80
C ASN A 81 -3.03 -9.95 -10.04
N THR A 82 -2.68 -8.96 -9.22
CA THR A 82 -1.44 -8.94 -8.42
C THR A 82 -1.36 -10.14 -7.47
N GLU A 83 -0.20 -10.81 -7.44
CA GLU A 83 0.09 -11.95 -6.59
C GLU A 83 1.04 -11.56 -5.44
N LEU A 84 1.14 -12.40 -4.40
CA LEU A 84 2.11 -12.19 -3.30
C LEU A 84 3.56 -12.05 -3.76
N LYS A 85 3.93 -12.76 -4.82
CA LYS A 85 5.27 -12.70 -5.38
C LYS A 85 5.51 -11.43 -6.19
N ASP A 86 4.46 -10.65 -6.51
CA ASP A 86 4.59 -9.38 -7.22
C ASP A 86 5.06 -8.24 -6.33
N PHE A 87 4.94 -8.33 -5.00
CA PHE A 87 5.44 -7.29 -4.10
C PHE A 87 6.98 -7.17 -4.17
N GLY A 88 7.47 -5.94 -4.02
CA GLY A 88 8.89 -5.61 -4.09
C GLY A 88 9.20 -4.49 -5.08
N PHE A 89 10.49 -4.36 -5.42
CA PHE A 89 10.99 -3.28 -6.26
C PHE A 89 11.00 -3.66 -7.73
N TYR A 90 10.66 -2.68 -8.57
CA TYR A 90 10.66 -2.77 -10.01
C TYR A 90 11.46 -1.62 -10.58
N LYS A 91 12.17 -1.90 -11.66
CA LYS A 91 12.96 -0.94 -12.40
C LYS A 91 12.44 -0.84 -13.83
N CYS A 92 12.21 0.39 -14.26
CA CYS A 92 11.91 0.75 -15.63
C CYS A 92 13.11 1.45 -16.25
N GLU A 93 13.57 0.97 -17.40
CA GLU A 93 14.67 1.54 -18.17
C GLU A 93 14.14 1.91 -19.56
N ILE A 94 14.24 3.18 -19.92
CA ILE A 94 13.86 3.70 -21.24
C ILE A 94 15.11 4.20 -21.95
N SER A 95 15.42 3.62 -23.10
CA SER A 95 16.57 3.97 -23.93
C SER A 95 16.12 4.45 -25.30
N ASN A 96 16.56 5.63 -25.73
CA ASN A 96 16.21 6.20 -27.04
C ASN A 96 17.41 6.36 -28.00
N GLY A 97 18.46 5.56 -27.81
CA GLY A 97 19.69 5.56 -28.61
C GLY A 97 20.69 6.66 -28.26
N MET A 98 20.25 7.75 -27.63
CA MET A 98 21.11 8.82 -27.13
C MET A 98 20.99 9.05 -25.61
N HIS A 99 19.83 8.73 -25.03
CA HIS A 99 19.54 8.93 -23.61
C HIS A 99 18.97 7.65 -23.00
N ASP A 100 19.41 7.38 -21.77
CA ASP A 100 18.88 6.34 -20.90
C ASP A 100 18.25 6.99 -19.67
N SER A 101 17.01 6.62 -19.35
CA SER A 101 16.30 7.05 -18.15
C SER A 101 15.87 5.84 -17.35
N THR A 102 16.10 5.90 -16.04
CA THR A 102 15.79 4.81 -15.11
C THR A 102 14.86 5.28 -14.01
N PHE A 103 13.81 4.51 -13.75
CA PHE A 103 12.82 4.78 -12.70
C PHE A 103 12.61 3.55 -11.83
N GLU A 104 12.51 3.76 -10.51
CA GLU A 104 12.24 2.69 -9.55
C GLU A 104 10.90 2.89 -8.85
N VAL A 105 10.11 1.82 -8.86
CA VAL A 105 8.79 1.74 -8.24
C VAL A 105 8.78 0.59 -7.26
N GLU A 106 8.25 0.81 -6.07
CA GLU A 106 8.06 -0.21 -5.05
C GLU A 106 6.58 -0.57 -4.95
N ILE A 107 6.25 -1.85 -5.11
CA ILE A 107 4.91 -2.38 -4.85
C ILE A 107 4.89 -2.90 -3.43
N GLN A 108 4.11 -2.26 -2.57
CA GLN A 108 3.92 -2.63 -1.18
C GLN A 108 2.54 -3.26 -0.97
N MET A 109 2.47 -4.24 -0.09
CA MET A 109 1.21 -4.86 0.28
C MET A 109 0.37 -3.87 1.10
N GLN A 110 -0.85 -3.63 0.67
CA GLN A 110 -1.78 -2.79 1.40
C GLN A 110 -2.28 -3.52 2.63
N GLY A 111 -2.03 -2.95 3.81
CA GLY A 111 -2.55 -3.49 5.05
C GLY A 111 -3.96 -3.01 5.40
N VAL A 112 -4.56 -3.67 6.38
CA VAL A 112 -5.88 -3.39 6.92
C VAL A 112 -5.76 -3.16 8.42
N VAL A 113 -6.45 -2.11 8.90
CA VAL A 113 -6.67 -1.89 10.32
C VAL A 113 -8.03 -2.47 10.70
N PHE A 114 -8.06 -3.28 11.75
CA PHE A 114 -9.29 -3.83 12.32
C PHE A 114 -9.33 -3.66 13.84
N PRO A 115 -10.51 -3.39 14.42
CA PRO A 115 -10.68 -3.36 15.86
C PRO A 115 -10.70 -4.77 16.44
N TYR A 116 -10.13 -4.94 17.63
CA TYR A 116 -10.15 -6.22 18.36
C TYR A 116 -10.49 -6.01 19.85
N SER A 117 -11.35 -6.90 20.36
CA SER A 117 -11.69 -7.03 21.77
C SER A 117 -11.74 -8.52 22.14
N PRO A 118 -11.26 -8.91 23.33
CA PRO A 118 -11.31 -10.30 23.77
C PRO A 118 -12.74 -10.73 24.07
N ARG A 119 -12.99 -12.06 24.05
CA ARG A 119 -14.31 -12.66 24.34
C ARG A 119 -14.88 -12.30 25.72
N LEU A 120 -14.00 -11.95 26.66
CA LEU A 120 -14.35 -11.54 28.03
C LEU A 120 -15.07 -10.17 28.08
N GLY A 121 -15.12 -9.43 26.97
CA GLY A 121 -15.81 -8.14 26.87
C GLY A 121 -14.92 -7.01 26.40
N ARG A 122 -15.55 -5.85 26.18
CA ARG A 122 -14.90 -4.61 25.76
C ARG A 122 -14.09 -4.01 26.90
N TYR A 123 -13.05 -3.24 26.54
CA TYR A 123 -12.24 -2.46 27.47
C TYR A 123 -11.60 -3.30 28.58
N ASN A 124 -11.01 -4.43 28.17
CA ASN A 124 -10.40 -5.39 29.09
C ASN A 124 -8.91 -5.66 28.80
N LEU A 125 -8.31 -4.92 27.86
CA LEU A 125 -6.89 -5.06 27.50
C LEU A 125 -6.10 -3.89 28.06
N ASN A 126 -5.05 -4.18 28.83
CA ASN A 126 -3.96 -3.21 29.03
C ASN A 126 -3.12 -3.13 27.75
N PHE A 127 -2.15 -2.20 27.68
CA PHE A 127 -1.37 -2.03 26.45
C PHE A 127 -0.60 -3.29 26.05
N HIS A 128 0.00 -4.00 27.01
CA HIS A 128 0.75 -5.23 26.77
C HIS A 128 -0.17 -6.40 26.40
N ASP A 129 -1.36 -6.50 27.02
CA ASP A 129 -2.37 -7.48 26.61
C ASP A 129 -2.87 -7.20 25.19
N ALA A 130 -2.97 -5.92 24.81
CA ALA A 130 -3.34 -5.49 23.47
C ALA A 130 -2.27 -5.83 22.42
N GLU A 131 -0.99 -5.66 22.75
CA GLU A 131 0.11 -6.14 21.90
C GLU A 131 0.05 -7.65 21.68
N ALA A 132 -0.07 -8.41 22.76
CA ALA A 132 -0.20 -9.88 22.69
C ALA A 132 -1.45 -10.31 21.92
N ALA A 133 -2.56 -9.59 22.07
CA ALA A 133 -3.80 -9.85 21.37
C ALA A 133 -3.67 -9.66 19.85
N CYS A 134 -3.05 -8.57 19.38
CA CYS A 134 -2.83 -8.39 17.95
C CYS A 134 -1.87 -9.45 17.38
N LEU A 135 -0.80 -9.78 18.12
CA LEU A 135 0.13 -10.83 17.70
C LEU A 135 -0.57 -12.19 17.55
N GLY A 136 -1.50 -12.52 18.45
CA GLY A 136 -2.33 -13.72 18.35
C GLY A 136 -3.32 -13.72 17.18
N GLN A 137 -3.40 -12.64 16.40
CA GLN A 137 -4.23 -12.50 15.20
C GLN A 137 -3.36 -12.27 13.93
N ASP A 138 -2.08 -12.65 13.97
CA ASP A 138 -1.11 -12.41 12.89
C ASP A 138 -1.04 -10.93 12.48
N ALA A 139 -1.09 -10.05 13.48
CA ALA A 139 -1.14 -8.61 13.34
C ALA A 139 -0.24 -7.92 14.37
N VAL A 140 -0.05 -6.62 14.22
CA VAL A 140 0.62 -5.76 15.21
C VAL A 140 -0.33 -4.65 15.65
N VAL A 141 -0.05 -3.97 16.76
CA VAL A 141 -0.83 -2.80 17.14
C VAL A 141 -0.67 -1.72 16.07
N ALA A 142 -1.78 -1.17 15.58
CA ALA A 142 -1.79 -0.18 14.53
C ALA A 142 -1.13 1.13 14.99
N SER A 143 -0.42 1.78 14.07
CA SER A 143 0.05 3.15 14.27
C SER A 143 -1.08 4.16 14.05
N PHE A 144 -0.88 5.39 14.52
CA PHE A 144 -1.80 6.49 14.23
C PHE A 144 -2.01 6.69 12.72
N GLU A 145 -0.94 6.67 11.92
CA GLU A 145 -1.04 6.87 10.48
C GLU A 145 -1.88 5.77 9.83
N GLN A 146 -1.69 4.51 10.24
CA GLN A 146 -2.49 3.40 9.74
C GLN A 146 -3.97 3.55 10.10
N LEU A 147 -4.29 3.92 11.35
CA LEU A 147 -5.67 4.18 11.77
C LEU A 147 -6.28 5.36 11.00
N TYR A 148 -5.50 6.42 10.78
CA TYR A 148 -5.94 7.60 10.05
C TYR A 148 -6.27 7.29 8.59
N GLN A 149 -5.43 6.51 7.91
CA GLN A 149 -5.72 6.03 6.56
C GLN A 149 -6.94 5.10 6.52
N ALA A 150 -7.10 4.22 7.52
CA ALA A 150 -8.28 3.37 7.62
C ALA A 150 -9.57 4.18 7.82
N TRP A 151 -9.55 5.23 8.65
CA TRP A 151 -10.66 6.17 8.83
C TRP A 151 -10.98 6.93 7.54
N LYS A 152 -9.97 7.43 6.82
CA LYS A 152 -10.16 8.02 5.49
C LYS A 152 -10.78 7.03 4.50
N GLY A 153 -10.43 5.75 4.62
CA GLY A 153 -11.02 4.64 3.88
C GLY A 153 -12.42 4.23 4.35
N GLY A 154 -12.99 4.89 5.37
CA GLY A 154 -14.36 4.68 5.83
C GLY A 154 -14.51 3.90 7.14
N LEU A 155 -13.42 3.52 7.82
CA LEU A 155 -13.50 2.83 9.11
C LEU A 155 -14.23 3.71 10.15
N ASP A 156 -15.31 3.17 10.71
CA ASP A 156 -16.11 3.78 11.77
C ASP A 156 -16.26 2.79 12.92
N TRP A 157 -15.73 3.15 14.09
CA TRP A 157 -15.74 2.31 15.28
C TRP A 157 -15.88 3.16 16.53
N CYS A 158 -16.90 2.87 17.35
CA CYS A 158 -17.27 3.69 18.52
C CYS A 158 -16.50 3.34 19.81
N ASN A 159 -15.62 2.36 19.74
CA ASN A 159 -14.87 1.91 20.91
C ASN A 159 -13.45 2.43 20.86
N ALA A 160 -13.01 2.99 21.99
CA ALA A 160 -11.66 3.46 22.20
C ALA A 160 -10.67 2.27 22.24
N GLY A 161 -9.62 2.34 21.42
CA GLY A 161 -8.62 1.28 21.33
C GLY A 161 -7.19 1.82 21.38
N TRP A 162 -6.28 0.99 21.91
CA TRP A 162 -4.85 1.26 21.93
C TRP A 162 -4.24 1.38 20.52
N LEU A 163 -3.27 2.27 20.39
CA LEU A 163 -2.36 2.43 19.25
C LEU A 163 -0.90 2.23 19.67
N SER A 164 -0.02 1.97 18.71
CA SER A 164 1.37 1.58 18.94
C SER A 164 2.19 2.61 19.76
N ASP A 165 1.81 3.88 19.72
CA ASP A 165 2.44 4.97 20.48
C ASP A 165 1.94 5.06 21.94
N GLY A 166 1.03 4.18 22.36
CA GLY A 166 0.40 4.19 23.68
C GLY A 166 -0.73 5.21 23.82
N THR A 167 -1.15 5.85 22.74
CA THR A 167 -2.39 6.63 22.74
C THR A 167 -3.60 5.73 22.57
N VAL A 168 -4.76 6.25 22.95
CA VAL A 168 -6.05 5.57 22.82
C VAL A 168 -6.97 6.44 21.99
N GLN A 169 -7.49 5.90 20.88
CA GLN A 169 -8.28 6.65 19.92
C GLN A 169 -9.45 5.82 19.39
N TYR A 170 -10.40 6.45 18.70
CA TYR A 170 -11.43 5.75 17.94
C TYR A 170 -11.91 6.58 16.72
N PRO A 171 -12.07 5.95 15.53
CA PRO A 171 -12.46 6.63 14.31
C PRO A 171 -13.98 6.76 14.16
N ILE A 172 -14.49 7.95 13.86
CA ILE A 172 -15.92 8.18 13.56
C ILE A 172 -16.05 8.83 12.19
N THR A 173 -16.75 8.19 11.26
CA THR A 173 -17.13 8.78 9.97
C THR A 173 -18.55 9.31 10.00
N ARG A 174 -19.42 8.73 10.84
CA ARG A 174 -20.82 9.16 11.04
C ARG A 174 -21.08 9.56 12.50
N PRO A 175 -21.06 10.86 12.80
CA PRO A 175 -21.33 11.40 14.13
C PRO A 175 -22.66 10.94 14.71
N ARG A 176 -22.66 10.51 15.98
CA ARG A 176 -23.84 9.98 16.68
C ARG A 176 -23.71 10.10 18.19
N GLU A 177 -24.85 10.19 18.88
CA GLU A 177 -24.88 10.41 20.35
C GLU A 177 -23.95 9.49 21.16
N PRO A 178 -24.00 8.14 21.01
CA PRO A 178 -23.18 7.27 21.84
C PRO A 178 -21.67 7.36 21.56
N CYS A 179 -21.25 8.08 20.52
CA CYS A 179 -19.87 8.13 20.03
C CYS A 179 -19.33 9.56 19.98
N GLY A 180 -19.63 10.36 20.99
CA GLY A 180 -19.16 11.74 21.13
C GLY A 180 -20.19 12.83 20.77
N GLY A 181 -21.42 12.46 20.40
CA GLY A 181 -22.51 13.43 20.14
C GLY A 181 -22.80 13.65 18.65
N ARG A 182 -24.08 13.89 18.31
CA ARG A 182 -24.52 14.10 16.90
C ARG A 182 -24.01 15.40 16.27
N ARG A 183 -23.63 16.39 17.09
CA ARG A 183 -23.19 17.72 16.64
C ARG A 183 -21.67 17.84 16.45
N THR A 184 -20.98 16.71 16.42
CA THR A 184 -19.52 16.68 16.26
C THR A 184 -19.16 16.32 14.83
N ASP A 185 -17.97 16.71 14.37
CA ASP A 185 -17.51 16.37 13.02
C ASP A 185 -17.05 14.92 12.88
N ALA A 186 -16.88 14.44 11.65
CA ALA A 186 -16.15 13.19 11.43
C ALA A 186 -14.67 13.36 11.82
N GLY A 187 -14.05 12.34 12.42
CA GLY A 187 -12.65 12.39 12.80
C GLY A 187 -12.19 11.27 13.71
N LEU A 188 -10.88 11.26 13.99
CA LEU A 188 -10.30 10.44 15.05
C LEU A 188 -10.50 11.14 16.38
N ARG A 189 -11.23 10.49 17.28
CA ARG A 189 -11.41 10.93 18.67
C ARG A 189 -10.29 10.34 19.51
N THR A 190 -9.71 11.15 20.37
CA THR A 190 -8.53 10.75 21.16
C THR A 190 -8.79 10.92 22.65
N TYR A 191 -8.35 9.93 23.43
CA TYR A 191 -8.19 10.03 24.88
C TYR A 191 -6.74 10.37 25.25
N GLY A 192 -5.85 10.59 24.27
CA GLY A 192 -4.44 10.87 24.48
C GLY A 192 -3.65 9.65 24.97
N GLN A 193 -2.47 9.90 25.54
CA GLN A 193 -1.69 8.86 26.18
C GLN A 193 -2.37 8.37 27.45
N GLN A 194 -2.39 7.06 27.63
CA GLN A 194 -3.00 6.40 28.78
C GLN A 194 -1.98 5.56 29.52
N ASN A 195 -2.29 5.18 30.77
CA ASN A 195 -1.37 4.35 31.55
C ASN A 195 -1.36 2.92 31.00
N LYS A 196 -0.23 2.52 30.41
CA LYS A 196 -0.05 1.22 29.73
C LYS A 196 -0.29 -0.01 30.63
N PHE A 197 -0.15 0.13 31.95
CA PHE A 197 -0.28 -0.97 32.92
C PHE A 197 -1.67 -1.07 33.53
N SER A 198 -2.29 0.06 33.87
CA SER A 198 -3.55 0.08 34.62
C SER A 198 -4.77 0.41 33.78
N SER A 199 -4.64 1.19 32.70
CA SER A 199 -5.78 1.53 31.85
C SER A 199 -6.20 0.32 31.02
N ARG A 200 -7.49 0.24 30.68
CA ARG A 200 -8.07 -0.88 29.95
C ARG A 200 -8.94 -0.36 28.80
N PHE A 201 -8.67 -0.84 27.59
CA PHE A 201 -9.35 -0.44 26.36
C PHE A 201 -9.45 -1.64 25.41
N ASP A 202 -10.00 -1.41 24.23
CA ASP A 202 -9.89 -2.33 23.10
C ASP A 202 -8.53 -2.08 22.39
N VAL A 203 -8.30 -2.63 21.21
CA VAL A 203 -7.10 -2.35 20.42
C VAL A 203 -7.43 -2.27 18.92
N PHE A 204 -6.71 -1.43 18.19
CA PHE A 204 -6.68 -1.49 16.74
C PHE A 204 -5.45 -2.27 16.29
N CYS A 205 -5.67 -3.38 15.59
CA CYS A 205 -4.62 -4.19 15.02
C CYS A 205 -4.45 -3.85 13.54
N PHE A 206 -3.22 -3.94 13.05
CA PHE A 206 -2.84 -3.77 11.66
C PHE A 206 -2.21 -5.07 11.15
N THR A 207 -2.70 -5.56 10.03
CA THR A 207 -2.10 -6.70 9.33
C THR A 207 -1.94 -6.35 7.86
N VAL A 208 -0.89 -6.89 7.23
CA VAL A 208 -0.75 -6.87 5.77
C VAL A 208 -1.45 -8.12 5.24
N GLY A 209 -2.60 -7.93 4.61
CA GLY A 209 -3.45 -9.04 4.20
C GLY A 209 -2.76 -9.89 3.12
N PHE A 210 -2.31 -11.08 3.47
CA PHE A 210 -2.42 -12.20 2.55
C PHE A 210 -3.93 -12.36 2.31
N ALA A 211 -4.40 -12.25 1.07
CA ALA A 211 -5.77 -12.61 0.77
C ALA A 211 -6.00 -14.02 1.34
N GLY A 212 -6.90 -14.13 2.32
CA GLY A 212 -7.30 -15.40 2.89
C GLY A 212 -7.87 -16.28 1.78
N GLU A 213 -7.68 -17.59 1.97
CA GLU A 213 -8.21 -18.69 1.15
C GLU A 213 -9.64 -18.47 0.63
#